data_AF-A0A423X1V6-F1
#
_entry.id   AF-A0A423X1V6-F1
#
_cell.length_a   1.000
_cell.length_b   1.000
_cell.length_c   1.000
_cell.angle_alpha   90.00
_cell.angle_beta   90.00
_cell.angle_gamma   90.00
#
_symmetry.space_group_name_H-M   'P 1'
#
loop_
_entity.id
_entity.type
_entity.pdbx_description
1 polymer ?
#
loop_
_entity_poly.entity_id
_entity_poly.type
_entity_poly.pdbx_seq_one_letter_code
_entity_poly.pdbx_strand_id
1 'polypeptide(L)'
;MATPEILPSKWDVRHSGLRTWSQLRYVLSVWSQEEEDDLMFDCRDIKDNFFMDHPPTDSNVIVWAASFERYNQPLSDLFTYGLKPHPNVTRGSRAKLLMPTFCHLLTEVLVHPVFQAKIELVRYILQRIVVLRAGGLHLPPMGPSPDIDDGLRGALDQNAQLLRMGDNSLQARIQADHDAVWLYLQQHGPQRSADIVGLEEGLEEDFEEEDVPKDMPRDNMPNCRSIFYLQLWDLQFLVDVLDRLSDPEGYMAPGVYYRQWLGLTTRVRAFMSTKIDGLVQEWFLRDERDYRIRQKLRQTGSDRILYDIPEEEFGPLYIESRFILPGMRAIVCGDYLTALCPPRDEGADSMESQSTVDDTNMTAEAKHLSSSDEGELSIRDVMELDEDTEADDKNDDDDDTEDDDEAQHDQSRERRSASIASFFSISSSTRSEWEYNDDGDRPTYDDLKPRRGLPDFDPRRPVFRRRRDLEQVDNSGNPDETE
;
A
#
# COMPACT_ATOMS: atom_id res chain seq x y z
N MET A 1 -43.54 8.33 -12.99
CA MET A 1 -43.06 6.94 -13.00
C MET A 1 -41.89 6.88 -13.97
N ALA A 2 -40.67 7.04 -13.45
CA ALA A 2 -39.45 6.95 -14.24
C ALA A 2 -38.94 5.51 -14.14
N THR A 3 -38.79 4.86 -15.28
CA THR A 3 -38.06 3.59 -15.40
C THR A 3 -36.63 3.81 -14.95
N PRO A 4 -36.08 2.98 -14.04
CA PRO A 4 -34.66 3.04 -13.74
C PRO A 4 -33.91 2.55 -14.97
N GLU A 5 -33.21 3.47 -15.66
CA GLU A 5 -32.15 3.10 -16.59
C GLU A 5 -31.12 2.30 -15.78
N ILE A 6 -31.18 0.98 -15.95
CA ILE A 6 -30.13 0.07 -15.53
C ILE A 6 -28.91 0.47 -16.33
N LEU A 7 -28.04 1.27 -15.70
CA LEU A 7 -26.67 1.49 -16.19
C LEU A 7 -26.11 0.13 -16.62
N PRO A 8 -25.56 0.00 -17.84
CA PRO A 8 -24.94 -1.24 -18.27
C PRO A 8 -23.94 -1.66 -17.19
N SER A 9 -24.11 -2.90 -16.72
CA SER A 9 -23.31 -3.54 -15.69
C SER A 9 -21.83 -3.15 -15.84
N LYS A 10 -21.29 -2.47 -14.84
CA LYS A 10 -19.83 -2.24 -14.67
C LYS A 10 -19.03 -3.56 -14.60
N TRP A 11 -19.70 -4.70 -14.68
CA TRP A 11 -19.19 -6.07 -14.60
C TRP A 11 -19.34 -6.82 -15.93
N ASP A 12 -19.22 -6.13 -17.06
CA ASP A 12 -18.92 -6.85 -18.30
C ASP A 12 -17.48 -7.38 -18.16
N VAL A 13 -17.31 -8.70 -18.28
CA VAL A 13 -16.01 -9.39 -18.28
C VAL A 13 -15.08 -8.84 -19.39
N ARG A 14 -15.63 -8.07 -20.33
CA ARG A 14 -14.92 -7.37 -21.40
C ARG A 14 -14.59 -5.90 -21.11
N HIS A 15 -15.00 -5.35 -19.97
CA HIS A 15 -14.65 -4.00 -19.50
C HIS A 15 -13.38 -4.01 -18.63
N SER A 16 -12.31 -4.64 -19.13
CA SER A 16 -10.92 -4.40 -18.69
C SER A 16 -10.39 -3.06 -19.23
N GLY A 17 -11.20 -2.02 -19.05
CA GLY A 17 -11.15 -0.76 -19.80
C GLY A 17 -9.88 0.07 -19.61
N LEU A 18 -9.04 -0.20 -18.60
CA LEU A 18 -7.75 0.47 -18.42
C LEU A 18 -6.68 -0.46 -17.85
N ARG A 19 -6.62 -1.71 -18.32
CA ARG A 19 -5.30 -2.35 -18.45
C ARG A 19 -4.54 -1.53 -19.49
N THR A 20 -3.37 -0.98 -19.18
CA THR A 20 -2.49 -0.64 -20.31
C THR A 20 -2.16 -1.93 -21.01
N TRP A 21 -2.67 -2.05 -22.23
CA TRP A 21 -2.45 -3.17 -23.13
C TRP A 21 -0.97 -3.58 -23.24
N SER A 22 -0.02 -2.73 -22.86
CA SER A 22 1.41 -3.01 -22.81
C SER A 22 1.85 -4.02 -21.75
N GLN A 23 1.37 -3.96 -20.51
CA GLN A 23 1.83 -4.92 -19.48
C GLN A 23 1.19 -6.31 -19.68
N LEU A 24 -0.07 -6.35 -20.13
CA LEU A 24 -0.67 -7.61 -20.56
C LEU A 24 -0.02 -8.18 -21.81
N ARG A 25 0.25 -7.35 -22.84
CA ARG A 25 1.02 -7.81 -23.99
C ARG A 25 2.42 -8.25 -23.58
N TYR A 26 3.00 -7.64 -22.56
CA TYR A 26 4.31 -8.03 -22.06
C TYR A 26 4.27 -9.40 -21.39
N VAL A 27 3.35 -9.63 -20.45
CA VAL A 27 3.13 -10.96 -19.85
C VAL A 27 2.86 -11.98 -20.96
N LEU A 28 1.93 -11.71 -21.87
CA LEU A 28 1.63 -12.58 -23.02
C LEU A 28 2.80 -12.75 -24.01
N SER A 29 3.81 -11.88 -23.99
CA SER A 29 5.02 -12.00 -24.82
C SER A 29 6.12 -12.84 -24.16
N VAL A 30 6.09 -12.97 -22.84
CA VAL A 30 7.10 -13.70 -22.04
C VAL A 30 6.54 -15.01 -21.49
N TRP A 31 5.22 -15.14 -21.41
CA TRP A 31 4.49 -16.25 -20.83
C TRP A 31 3.50 -16.81 -21.85
N SER A 32 3.71 -18.06 -22.26
CA SER A 32 2.88 -18.74 -23.25
C SER A 32 1.65 -19.41 -22.63
N GLN A 33 0.67 -19.76 -23.45
CA GLN A 33 -0.49 -20.52 -22.99
C GLN A 33 -0.09 -21.93 -22.50
N GLU A 34 0.94 -22.53 -23.10
CA GLU A 34 1.47 -23.83 -22.66
C GLU A 34 2.05 -23.73 -21.24
N GLU A 35 2.82 -22.68 -20.94
CA GLU A 35 3.33 -22.41 -19.59
C GLU A 35 2.22 -22.12 -18.58
N GLU A 36 1.14 -21.44 -19.00
CA GLU A 36 -0.04 -21.23 -18.15
C GLU A 36 -0.76 -22.55 -17.86
N ASP A 37 -0.93 -23.41 -18.87
CA ASP A 37 -1.55 -24.71 -18.72
C ASP A 37 -0.71 -25.64 -17.82
N ASP A 38 0.63 -25.58 -17.94
CA ASP A 38 1.58 -26.29 -17.08
C ASP A 38 1.53 -25.78 -15.64
N LEU A 39 1.50 -24.45 -15.43
CA LEU A 39 1.31 -23.86 -14.11
C LEU A 39 -0.01 -24.34 -13.49
N MET A 40 -1.09 -24.29 -14.25
CA MET A 40 -2.40 -24.77 -13.81
C MET A 40 -2.33 -26.26 -13.45
N PHE A 41 -1.61 -27.07 -14.22
CA PHE A 41 -1.41 -28.48 -13.95
C PHE A 41 -0.58 -28.72 -12.67
N ASP A 42 0.55 -28.05 -12.51
CA ASP A 42 1.41 -28.10 -11.32
C ASP A 42 0.68 -27.65 -10.04
N CYS A 43 -0.34 -26.81 -10.20
CA CYS A 43 -1.17 -26.28 -9.12
C CYS A 43 -2.50 -27.04 -8.95
N ARG A 44 -2.88 -27.93 -9.88
CA ARG A 44 -4.13 -28.73 -9.86
C ARG A 44 -4.07 -29.88 -8.85
N ASP A 45 -2.90 -30.45 -8.61
CA ASP A 45 -2.72 -31.61 -7.71
C ASP A 45 -2.87 -31.26 -6.22
N ILE A 46 -3.12 -29.99 -5.90
CA ILE A 46 -3.36 -29.53 -4.54
C ILE A 46 -4.86 -29.68 -4.23
N LYS A 47 -5.33 -30.91 -4.08
CA LYS A 47 -6.59 -31.11 -3.35
C LYS A 47 -6.30 -30.71 -1.90
N ASP A 48 -6.93 -29.63 -1.45
CA ASP A 48 -7.01 -29.32 -0.03
C ASP A 48 -7.73 -30.50 0.65
N ASN A 49 -6.96 -31.50 1.08
CA ASN A 49 -7.48 -32.59 1.91
C ASN A 49 -8.03 -32.07 3.26
N PHE A 50 -7.96 -30.76 3.50
CA PHE A 50 -8.52 -30.02 4.61
C PHE A 50 -9.98 -29.57 4.43
N PHE A 51 -10.61 -29.79 3.27
CA PHE A 51 -12.02 -29.39 3.05
C PHE A 51 -13.05 -30.10 3.95
N MET A 52 -12.66 -31.11 4.74
CA MET A 52 -13.61 -31.89 5.54
C MET A 52 -13.79 -31.40 6.99
N ASP A 53 -12.81 -30.72 7.62
CA ASP A 53 -12.89 -30.51 9.08
C ASP A 53 -12.98 -29.05 9.56
N HIS A 54 -12.69 -28.04 8.74
CA HIS A 54 -12.91 -26.64 9.12
C HIS A 54 -13.39 -25.82 7.92
N PRO A 55 -14.68 -25.41 7.84
CA PRO A 55 -15.12 -24.48 6.81
C PRO A 55 -14.56 -23.10 7.17
N PRO A 56 -13.81 -22.41 6.30
CA PRO A 56 -13.34 -21.12 6.72
C PRO A 56 -13.30 -20.15 5.55
N THR A 57 -14.45 -20.03 4.89
CA THR A 57 -14.70 -19.08 3.81
C THR A 57 -15.18 -17.75 4.36
N ASP A 58 -15.98 -17.70 5.43
CA ASP A 58 -16.72 -16.49 5.78
C ASP A 58 -15.83 -15.29 6.08
N SER A 59 -14.75 -15.44 6.86
CA SER A 59 -13.83 -14.33 7.13
C SER A 59 -13.04 -13.90 5.88
N ASN A 60 -12.66 -14.84 5.01
CA ASN A 60 -12.01 -14.51 3.74
C ASN A 60 -13.02 -13.82 2.79
N VAL A 61 -14.25 -14.31 2.69
CA VAL A 61 -15.36 -13.68 1.95
C VAL A 61 -15.58 -12.24 2.42
N ILE A 62 -15.57 -12.02 3.73
CA ILE A 62 -15.77 -10.69 4.33
C ILE A 62 -14.66 -9.72 3.93
N VAL A 63 -13.39 -10.10 4.10
CA VAL A 63 -12.27 -9.19 3.79
C VAL A 63 -12.17 -8.92 2.29
N TRP A 64 -12.43 -9.92 1.45
CA TRP A 64 -12.49 -9.73 0.00
C TRP A 64 -13.68 -8.84 -0.41
N ALA A 65 -14.84 -9.01 0.21
CA ALA A 65 -16.00 -8.14 0.00
C ALA A 65 -15.69 -6.69 0.37
N ALA A 66 -15.01 -6.46 1.50
CA ALA A 66 -14.60 -5.12 1.93
C ALA A 66 -13.66 -4.47 0.90
N SER A 67 -12.65 -5.21 0.41
CA SER A 67 -11.76 -4.72 -0.65
C SER A 67 -12.53 -4.29 -1.90
N PHE A 68 -13.41 -5.16 -2.42
CA PHE A 68 -14.15 -4.86 -3.64
C PHE A 68 -15.17 -3.74 -3.46
N GLU A 69 -15.92 -3.72 -2.38
CA GLU A 69 -16.97 -2.72 -2.21
C GLU A 69 -16.42 -1.33 -1.90
N ARG A 70 -15.38 -1.26 -1.04
CA ARG A 70 -14.83 0.02 -0.59
C ARG A 70 -13.88 0.62 -1.60
N TYR A 71 -13.10 -0.20 -2.30
CA TYR A 71 -12.02 0.25 -3.17
C TYR A 71 -12.21 -0.11 -4.64
N ASN A 72 -13.24 -0.90 -4.97
CA ASN A 72 -13.45 -1.44 -6.32
C ASN A 72 -12.24 -2.24 -6.84
N GLN A 73 -11.50 -2.87 -5.94
CA GLN A 73 -10.25 -3.57 -6.26
C GLN A 73 -10.17 -4.93 -5.56
N PRO A 74 -9.52 -5.92 -6.18
CA PRO A 74 -9.31 -7.22 -5.57
C PRO A 74 -8.35 -7.10 -4.38
N LEU A 75 -8.50 -7.99 -3.40
CA LEU A 75 -7.64 -7.99 -2.21
C LEU A 75 -6.15 -8.20 -2.56
N SER A 76 -5.86 -8.91 -3.66
CA SER A 76 -4.50 -9.12 -4.13
C SER A 76 -3.77 -7.82 -4.43
N ASP A 77 -4.48 -6.77 -4.85
CA ASP A 77 -3.86 -5.47 -5.14
C ASP A 77 -3.40 -4.75 -3.87
N LEU A 78 -4.00 -5.02 -2.71
CA LEU A 78 -3.46 -4.56 -1.43
C LEU A 78 -2.03 -5.11 -1.21
N PHE A 79 -1.83 -6.40 -1.52
CA PHE A 79 -0.58 -7.13 -1.28
C PHE A 79 0.42 -7.03 -2.45
N THR A 80 0.71 -5.80 -2.86
CA THR A 80 1.68 -5.44 -3.89
C THR A 80 2.72 -4.46 -3.32
N TYR A 81 3.67 -3.99 -4.13
CA TYR A 81 4.79 -3.16 -3.70
C TYR A 81 5.63 -3.80 -2.59
N GLY A 82 5.75 -5.13 -2.60
CA GLY A 82 6.46 -5.92 -1.60
C GLY A 82 5.72 -6.12 -0.28
N LEU A 83 4.46 -5.66 -0.15
CA LEU A 83 3.61 -5.99 1.00
C LEU A 83 3.07 -7.41 0.85
N LYS A 84 3.34 -8.29 1.81
CA LYS A 84 2.83 -9.66 1.82
C LYS A 84 2.35 -10.06 3.23
N PRO A 85 1.29 -10.87 3.34
CA PRO A 85 0.96 -11.50 4.61
C PRO A 85 2.15 -12.33 5.09
N HIS A 86 2.51 -12.24 6.37
CA HIS A 86 3.54 -13.09 6.94
C HIS A 86 3.08 -14.57 6.90
N PRO A 87 3.97 -15.56 6.66
CA PRO A 87 3.54 -16.96 6.54
C PRO A 87 2.77 -17.49 7.76
N ASN A 88 3.04 -16.98 8.96
CA ASN A 88 2.32 -17.34 10.19
C ASN A 88 0.84 -16.88 10.24
N VAL A 89 0.41 -15.94 9.38
CA VAL A 89 -0.98 -15.49 9.28
C VAL A 89 -1.70 -16.07 8.06
N THR A 90 -1.04 -17.00 7.38
CA THR A 90 -1.57 -17.76 6.26
C THR A 90 -1.81 -19.22 6.64
N ARG A 91 -2.71 -19.89 5.92
CA ARG A 91 -3.09 -21.28 6.17
C ARG A 91 -3.62 -21.93 4.89
N GLY A 92 -3.92 -23.23 5.00
CA GLY A 92 -4.29 -24.06 3.87
C GLY A 92 -3.07 -24.47 3.06
N SER A 93 -3.28 -25.31 2.04
CA SER A 93 -2.19 -25.80 1.22
C SER A 93 -1.51 -24.63 0.51
N ARG A 94 -0.17 -24.55 0.61
CA ARG A 94 0.64 -23.46 0.03
C ARG A 94 0.22 -22.04 0.49
N ALA A 95 -0.30 -21.90 1.71
CA ALA A 95 -0.58 -20.59 2.33
C ALA A 95 -1.61 -19.71 1.58
N LYS A 96 -2.55 -20.33 0.84
CA LYS A 96 -3.55 -19.62 0.00
C LYS A 96 -4.53 -18.76 0.78
N LEU A 97 -4.88 -19.14 2.01
CA LEU A 97 -5.92 -18.49 2.79
C LEU A 97 -5.32 -17.69 3.93
N LEU A 98 -5.96 -16.57 4.26
CA LEU A 98 -5.64 -15.81 5.46
C LEU A 98 -6.30 -16.45 6.69
N MET A 99 -5.66 -16.31 7.85
CA MET A 99 -6.23 -16.70 9.14
C MET A 99 -7.47 -15.86 9.49
N PRO A 100 -8.51 -16.41 10.15
CA PRO A 100 -9.74 -15.68 10.44
C PRO A 100 -9.55 -14.39 11.24
N THR A 101 -8.71 -14.40 12.27
CA THR A 101 -8.37 -13.22 13.09
C THR A 101 -7.67 -12.14 12.27
N PHE A 102 -6.75 -12.53 11.39
CA PHE A 102 -6.09 -11.62 10.46
C PHE A 102 -7.10 -10.98 9.50
N CYS A 103 -8.01 -11.77 8.92
CA CYS A 103 -9.09 -11.24 8.07
C CYS A 103 -9.98 -10.25 8.81
N HIS A 104 -10.33 -10.55 10.07
CA HIS A 104 -11.21 -9.70 10.87
C HIS A 104 -10.58 -8.33 11.10
N LEU A 105 -9.37 -8.27 11.65
CA LEU A 105 -8.66 -7.01 11.90
C LEU A 105 -8.38 -6.26 10.59
N LEU A 106 -7.97 -6.96 9.52
CA LEU A 106 -7.76 -6.33 8.23
C LEU A 106 -9.07 -5.74 7.69
N THR A 107 -10.21 -6.39 7.93
CA THR A 107 -11.51 -5.83 7.53
C THR A 107 -11.83 -4.55 8.30
N GLU A 108 -11.57 -4.50 9.61
CA GLU A 108 -11.78 -3.29 10.41
C GLU A 108 -10.95 -2.11 9.88
N VAL A 109 -9.70 -2.36 9.52
CA VAL A 109 -8.83 -1.38 8.87
C VAL A 109 -9.42 -0.97 7.52
N LEU A 110 -9.76 -1.92 6.65
CA LEU A 110 -10.25 -1.64 5.29
C LEU A 110 -11.54 -0.82 5.26
N VAL A 111 -12.43 -0.98 6.23
CA VAL A 111 -13.70 -0.23 6.25
C VAL A 111 -13.57 1.17 6.85
N HIS A 112 -12.46 1.46 7.54
CA HIS A 112 -12.23 2.74 8.19
C HIS A 112 -12.18 3.91 7.17
N PRO A 113 -12.90 5.02 7.40
CA PRO A 113 -13.04 6.09 6.41
C PRO A 113 -11.78 6.95 6.21
N VAL A 114 -10.81 6.91 7.13
CA VAL A 114 -9.53 7.65 7.05
C VAL A 114 -8.78 7.39 5.73
N PHE A 115 -8.99 6.22 5.13
CA PHE A 115 -8.34 5.80 3.89
C PHE A 115 -9.03 6.32 2.61
N GLN A 116 -10.09 7.12 2.73
CA GLN A 116 -10.72 7.84 1.61
C GLN A 116 -11.10 6.96 0.40
N ALA A 117 -11.42 5.68 0.62
CA ALA A 117 -11.68 4.71 -0.46
C ALA A 117 -10.50 4.55 -1.45
N LYS A 118 -9.26 4.73 -0.98
CA LYS A 118 -8.01 4.57 -1.73
C LYS A 118 -7.17 3.43 -1.14
N ILE A 119 -7.04 2.32 -1.86
CA ILE A 119 -6.34 1.13 -1.33
C ILE A 119 -4.85 1.42 -1.12
N GLU A 120 -4.29 2.33 -1.90
CA GLU A 120 -2.90 2.73 -1.83
C GLU A 120 -2.56 3.41 -0.50
N LEU A 121 -3.53 4.09 0.13
CA LEU A 121 -3.35 4.69 1.45
C LEU A 121 -3.31 3.60 2.53
N VAL A 122 -4.18 2.58 2.40
CA VAL A 122 -4.16 1.40 3.28
C VAL A 122 -2.81 0.69 3.14
N ARG A 123 -2.39 0.37 1.90
CA ARG A 123 -1.11 -0.29 1.61
C ARG A 123 0.06 0.49 2.21
N TYR A 124 0.09 1.80 1.99
CA TYR A 124 1.14 2.68 2.51
C TYR A 124 1.24 2.62 4.04
N ILE A 125 0.12 2.75 4.75
CA ILE A 125 0.09 2.69 6.22
C ILE A 125 0.50 1.31 6.73
N LEU A 126 0.01 0.23 6.12
CA LEU A 126 0.42 -1.13 6.49
C LEU A 126 1.93 -1.35 6.31
N GLN A 127 2.50 -0.84 5.21
CA GLN A 127 3.96 -0.87 5.01
C GLN A 127 4.68 0.01 6.04
N ARG A 128 4.16 1.19 6.37
CA ARG A 128 4.74 2.11 7.35
C ARG A 128 4.86 1.46 8.73
N ILE A 129 3.82 0.76 9.19
CA ILE A 129 3.85 0.03 10.47
C ILE A 129 4.94 -1.03 10.48
N VAL A 130 5.09 -1.79 9.39
CA VAL A 130 6.19 -2.77 9.28
C VAL A 130 7.56 -2.08 9.36
N VAL A 131 7.73 -0.90 8.76
CA VAL A 131 8.99 -0.12 8.90
C VAL A 131 9.25 0.32 10.34
N LEU A 132 8.22 0.79 11.04
CA LEU A 132 8.31 1.20 12.44
C LEU A 132 8.69 0.00 13.33
N ARG A 133 7.98 -1.13 13.19
CA ARG A 133 8.29 -2.39 13.89
C ARG A 133 9.70 -2.89 13.62
N ALA A 134 10.21 -2.73 12.40
CA ALA A 134 11.58 -3.10 12.04
C ALA A 134 12.66 -2.14 12.58
N GLY A 135 12.29 -1.10 13.35
CA GLY A 135 13.22 -0.17 13.98
C GLY A 135 14.02 0.65 12.96
N GLY A 136 13.40 1.01 11.83
CA GLY A 136 14.05 1.81 10.77
C GLY A 136 15.11 1.06 9.95
N LEU A 137 15.26 -0.26 10.15
CA LEU A 137 16.15 -1.10 9.32
C LEU A 137 15.52 -1.49 7.98
N HIS A 138 14.23 -1.21 7.80
CA HIS A 138 13.49 -1.48 6.57
C HIS A 138 13.58 -0.28 5.61
N LEU A 139 13.53 -0.57 4.31
CA LEU A 139 13.39 0.47 3.29
C LEU A 139 12.03 1.20 3.40
N PRO A 140 11.95 2.49 3.05
CA PRO A 140 10.71 3.22 3.15
C PRO A 140 9.66 2.69 2.16
N PRO A 141 8.36 2.77 2.49
CA PRO A 141 7.29 2.44 1.56
C PRO A 141 7.39 3.25 0.26
N MET A 142 7.05 2.62 -0.86
CA MET A 142 6.92 3.31 -2.13
C MET A 142 5.44 3.44 -2.48
N GLY A 143 5.04 4.64 -2.89
CA GLY A 143 3.67 4.90 -3.34
C GLY A 143 3.40 4.44 -4.77
N PRO A 144 2.12 4.34 -5.17
CA PRO A 144 1.76 4.07 -6.55
C PRO A 144 2.28 5.18 -7.47
N SER A 145 2.46 4.87 -8.75
CA SER A 145 2.72 5.92 -9.74
C SER A 145 1.51 6.87 -9.81
N PRO A 146 1.71 8.19 -9.85
CA PRO A 146 0.57 9.10 -9.96
C PRO A 146 -0.09 8.93 -11.34
N ASP A 147 -1.40 9.06 -11.39
CA ASP A 147 -2.12 9.17 -12.67
C ASP A 147 -1.79 10.54 -13.28
N ILE A 148 -1.07 10.55 -14.40
CA ILE A 148 -0.57 11.77 -15.03
C ILE A 148 -1.63 12.34 -15.95
N ASP A 149 -2.48 13.21 -15.40
CA ASP A 149 -3.38 14.03 -16.19
C ASP A 149 -2.64 15.21 -16.87
N ASP A 150 -3.34 15.93 -17.76
CA ASP A 150 -2.75 17.06 -18.49
C ASP A 150 -2.30 18.21 -17.58
N GLY A 151 -2.93 18.35 -16.40
CA GLY A 151 -2.55 19.37 -15.41
C GLY A 151 -1.24 19.02 -14.72
N LEU A 152 -1.13 17.78 -14.24
CA LEU A 152 0.06 17.22 -13.64
C LEU A 152 1.23 17.21 -14.62
N ARG A 153 0.96 16.88 -15.89
CA ARG A 153 1.99 16.89 -16.94
C ARG A 153 2.72 18.22 -17.05
N GLY A 154 2.00 19.34 -16.93
CA GLY A 154 2.61 20.67 -16.94
C GLY A 154 3.59 20.91 -15.78
N ALA A 155 3.26 20.43 -14.59
CA ALA A 155 4.13 20.53 -13.41
C ALA A 155 5.35 19.60 -13.52
N LEU A 156 5.15 18.36 -13.99
CA LEU A 156 6.22 17.40 -14.23
C LEU A 156 7.20 17.90 -15.29
N ASP A 157 6.70 18.47 -16.39
CA ASP A 157 7.52 19.04 -17.46
C ASP A 157 8.39 20.19 -16.95
N GLN A 158 7.86 21.04 -16.07
CA GLN A 158 8.63 22.11 -15.42
C GLN A 158 9.73 21.55 -14.52
N ASN A 159 9.40 20.58 -13.66
CA ASN A 159 10.39 19.93 -12.79
C ASN A 159 11.49 19.24 -13.61
N ALA A 160 11.13 18.52 -14.67
CA ALA A 160 12.08 17.87 -15.56
C ALA A 160 12.98 18.90 -16.26
N GLN A 161 12.44 20.04 -16.72
CA GLN A 161 13.24 21.12 -17.31
C GLN A 161 14.27 21.69 -16.34
N LEU A 162 13.90 21.88 -15.07
CA LEU A 162 14.82 22.34 -14.03
C LEU A 162 15.94 21.33 -13.77
N LEU A 163 15.63 20.03 -13.78
CA LEU A 163 16.57 18.95 -13.50
C LEU A 163 17.58 18.69 -14.62
N ARG A 164 17.25 19.02 -15.87
CA ARG A 164 18.12 18.78 -17.05
C ARG A 164 19.43 19.58 -17.03
N MET A 165 19.56 20.63 -16.21
CA MET A 165 20.77 21.47 -16.08
C MET A 165 21.44 21.88 -17.42
N GLY A 166 20.66 22.04 -18.49
CA GLY A 166 21.15 22.42 -19.82
C GLY A 166 21.65 21.28 -20.72
N ASP A 167 21.64 20.03 -20.25
CA ASP A 167 21.88 18.85 -21.11
C ASP A 167 20.61 18.47 -21.87
N ASN A 168 20.67 18.60 -23.19
CA ASN A 168 19.56 18.30 -24.11
C ASN A 168 19.64 16.90 -24.72
N SER A 169 20.56 16.04 -24.27
CA SER A 169 20.63 14.66 -24.71
C SER A 169 19.33 13.92 -24.39
N LEU A 170 18.95 12.97 -25.24
CA LEU A 170 17.74 12.17 -25.03
C LEU A 170 17.77 11.44 -23.68
N GLN A 171 18.94 10.93 -23.28
CA GLN A 171 19.11 10.22 -22.02
C GLN A 171 18.91 11.14 -20.81
N ALA A 172 19.48 12.35 -20.83
CA ALA A 172 19.28 13.33 -19.77
C ALA A 172 17.80 13.76 -19.66
N ARG A 173 17.10 13.83 -20.80
CA ARG A 173 15.67 14.13 -20.81
C ARG A 173 14.85 13.04 -20.13
N ILE A 174 15.07 11.78 -20.52
CA ILE A 174 14.39 10.62 -19.94
C ILE A 174 14.66 10.54 -18.43
N GLN A 175 15.92 10.67 -18.02
CA GLN A 175 16.28 10.63 -16.61
C GLN A 175 15.61 11.75 -15.81
N ALA A 176 15.59 12.97 -16.33
CA ALA A 176 14.94 14.10 -15.68
C ALA A 176 13.42 13.89 -15.54
N ASP A 177 12.78 13.22 -16.48
CA ASP A 177 11.35 12.89 -16.41
C ASP A 177 11.11 11.86 -15.28
N HIS A 178 11.93 10.81 -15.18
CA HIS A 178 11.86 9.84 -14.08
C HIS A 178 12.09 10.49 -12.70
N ASP A 179 13.10 11.35 -12.60
CA ASP A 179 13.42 12.11 -11.39
C ASP A 179 12.26 13.07 -11.01
N ALA A 180 11.62 13.72 -11.99
CA ALA A 180 10.50 14.63 -11.76
C ALA A 180 9.28 13.89 -11.19
N VAL A 181 8.96 12.69 -11.70
CA VAL A 181 7.87 11.86 -11.17
C VAL A 181 8.16 11.46 -9.72
N TRP A 182 9.41 11.09 -9.40
CA TRP A 182 9.80 10.78 -8.03
C TRP A 182 9.62 11.98 -7.09
N LEU A 183 10.12 13.16 -7.47
CA LEU A 183 9.97 14.37 -6.65
C LEU A 183 8.50 14.76 -6.47
N TYR A 184 7.68 14.59 -7.50
CA TYR A 184 6.24 14.80 -7.39
C TYR A 184 5.62 13.86 -6.35
N LEU A 185 5.95 12.56 -6.38
CA LEU A 185 5.48 11.61 -5.38
C LEU A 185 5.92 11.99 -3.96
N GLN A 186 7.12 12.54 -3.78
CA GLN A 186 7.57 13.03 -2.47
C GLN A 186 6.76 14.23 -1.96
N GLN A 187 6.22 15.05 -2.87
CA GLN A 187 5.45 16.26 -2.58
C GLN A 187 3.94 16.03 -2.47
N HIS A 188 3.41 15.00 -3.14
CA HIS A 188 1.97 14.79 -3.30
C HIS A 188 1.51 13.34 -3.08
N GLY A 189 2.42 12.45 -2.71
CA GLY A 189 2.12 11.02 -2.51
C GLY A 189 1.27 10.75 -1.26
N PRO A 190 0.99 9.46 -0.97
CA PRO A 190 0.19 9.01 0.18
C PRO A 190 0.57 9.68 1.50
N GLN A 191 1.88 9.86 1.74
CA GLN A 191 2.48 10.48 2.92
C GLN A 191 2.18 11.99 3.08
N ARG A 192 1.39 12.57 2.18
CA ARG A 192 0.98 13.98 2.19
C ARG A 192 -0.53 14.17 2.29
N SER A 193 -1.29 13.08 2.31
CA SER A 193 -2.73 13.15 2.60
C SER A 193 -2.91 13.60 4.05
N ALA A 194 -3.72 14.63 4.30
CA ALA A 194 -3.88 15.23 5.64
C ALA A 194 -4.27 14.19 6.70
N ASP A 195 -5.25 13.34 6.40
CA ASP A 195 -5.71 12.27 7.31
C ASP A 195 -4.64 11.19 7.55
N ILE A 196 -3.76 10.95 6.56
CA ILE A 196 -2.67 9.97 6.66
C ILE A 196 -1.51 10.54 7.47
N VAL A 197 -1.23 11.84 7.34
CA VAL A 197 -0.21 12.51 8.15
C VAL A 197 -0.56 12.43 9.63
N GLY A 198 -1.81 12.73 10.02
CA GLY A 198 -2.25 12.59 11.41
C GLY A 198 -2.15 11.15 11.92
N LEU A 199 -2.54 10.17 11.10
CA LEU A 199 -2.38 8.76 11.44
C LEU A 199 -0.91 8.35 11.57
N GLU A 200 -0.01 8.83 10.70
CA GLU A 200 1.43 8.57 10.81
C GLU A 200 2.04 9.17 12.06
N GLU A 201 1.66 10.41 12.41
CA GLU A 201 2.09 11.06 13.65
C GLU A 201 1.66 10.23 14.87
N GLY A 202 0.39 9.78 14.92
CA GLY A 202 -0.09 8.90 15.99
C GLY A 202 0.65 7.55 16.05
N LEU A 203 0.94 6.94 14.89
CA LEU A 203 1.75 5.73 14.83
C LEU A 203 3.16 5.96 15.38
N GLU A 204 3.82 7.05 14.98
CA GLU A 204 5.18 7.38 15.45
C GLU A 204 5.21 7.68 16.95
N GLU A 205 4.26 8.47 17.46
CA GLU A 205 4.12 8.78 18.88
C GLU A 205 3.96 7.50 19.72
N ASP A 206 3.08 6.59 19.32
CA ASP A 206 2.86 5.31 20.01
C ASP A 206 4.08 4.36 19.94
N PHE A 207 4.95 4.54 18.94
CA PHE A 207 6.23 3.81 18.85
C PHE A 207 7.37 4.50 19.61
N GLU A 208 7.30 5.82 19.85
CA GLU A 208 8.31 6.60 20.57
C GLU A 208 8.07 6.62 22.09
N GLU A 209 6.81 6.59 22.53
CA GLU A 209 6.49 6.37 23.94
C GLU A 209 7.11 5.04 24.40
N GLU A 210 7.79 5.04 25.55
CA GLU A 210 8.64 3.92 26.06
C GLU A 210 7.90 2.57 26.27
N ASP A 211 6.62 2.51 25.90
CA ASP A 211 5.72 1.36 25.91
C ASP A 211 5.56 0.69 24.53
N VAL A 212 6.57 0.72 23.64
CA VAL A 212 6.62 -0.27 22.54
C VAL A 212 6.39 -1.64 23.17
N PRO A 213 5.30 -2.35 22.83
CA PRO A 213 4.90 -3.53 23.56
C PRO A 213 6.09 -4.48 23.71
N LYS A 214 6.41 -4.89 24.94
CA LYS A 214 7.50 -5.87 25.19
C LYS A 214 7.33 -7.14 24.35
N ASP A 215 6.11 -7.38 23.91
CA ASP A 215 5.67 -8.51 23.10
C ASP A 215 5.73 -8.24 21.58
N MET A 216 6.31 -7.12 21.14
CA MET A 216 6.45 -6.79 19.72
C MET A 216 7.26 -7.89 19.01
N PRO A 217 6.67 -8.56 18.00
CA PRO A 217 7.30 -9.70 17.37
C PRO A 217 8.45 -9.26 16.46
N ARG A 218 9.60 -9.91 16.64
CA ARG A 218 10.72 -9.78 15.71
C ARG A 218 10.42 -10.53 14.43
N ASP A 219 10.84 -9.95 13.30
CA ASP A 219 10.79 -10.63 12.01
C ASP A 219 12.14 -11.28 11.69
N ASN A 220 12.17 -12.61 11.72
CA ASN A 220 13.35 -13.40 11.37
C ASN A 220 13.25 -14.01 9.96
N MET A 221 12.24 -13.61 9.16
CA MET A 221 12.08 -14.12 7.80
C MET A 221 13.26 -13.71 6.90
N PRO A 222 13.62 -14.54 5.91
CA PRO A 222 14.53 -14.12 4.86
C PRO A 222 14.03 -12.83 4.21
N ASN A 223 14.95 -11.90 3.95
CA ASN A 223 14.63 -10.60 3.34
C ASN A 223 13.62 -9.74 4.13
N CYS A 224 13.41 -9.96 5.43
CA CYS A 224 12.51 -9.14 6.26
C CYS A 224 12.87 -7.64 6.32
N ARG A 225 14.07 -7.25 5.86
CA ARG A 225 14.49 -5.85 5.70
C ARG A 225 14.07 -5.24 4.36
N SER A 226 13.57 -6.07 3.45
CA SER A 226 13.23 -5.70 2.08
C SER A 226 11.77 -6.03 1.75
N ILE A 227 11.18 -7.08 2.32
CA ILE A 227 9.76 -7.41 2.15
C ILE A 227 9.00 -6.92 3.37
N PHE A 228 7.90 -6.20 3.11
CA PHE A 228 7.00 -5.76 4.16
C PHE A 228 6.10 -6.95 4.56
N TYR A 229 6.59 -7.79 5.46
CA TYR A 229 5.79 -8.89 6.00
C TYR A 229 4.83 -8.41 7.07
N LEU A 230 3.55 -8.36 6.71
CA LEU A 230 2.48 -7.92 7.59
C LEU A 230 2.07 -9.04 8.55
N GLN A 231 2.22 -8.80 9.85
CA GLN A 231 1.89 -9.74 10.92
C GLN A 231 0.54 -9.37 11.57
N LEU A 232 0.00 -10.30 12.38
CA LEU A 232 -1.23 -10.05 13.14
C LEU A 232 -1.08 -8.87 14.10
N TRP A 233 0.09 -8.77 14.75
CA TRP A 233 0.41 -7.69 15.68
C TRP A 233 0.34 -6.32 15.00
N ASP A 234 0.82 -6.20 13.75
CA ASP A 234 0.80 -4.94 13.00
C ASP A 234 -0.63 -4.42 12.79
N LEU A 235 -1.56 -5.33 12.49
CA LEU A 235 -2.97 -4.98 12.33
C LEU A 235 -3.64 -4.62 13.66
N GLN A 236 -3.32 -5.35 14.73
CA GLN A 236 -3.86 -5.05 16.05
C GLN A 236 -3.40 -3.66 16.53
N PHE A 237 -2.11 -3.38 16.39
CA PHE A 237 -1.54 -2.07 16.69
C PHE A 237 -2.24 -0.95 15.91
N LEU A 238 -2.45 -1.14 14.60
CA LEU A 238 -3.17 -0.16 13.78
C LEU A 238 -4.61 0.06 14.26
N VAL A 239 -5.33 -1.01 14.59
CA VAL A 239 -6.72 -0.90 15.10
C VAL A 239 -6.74 -0.11 16.40
N ASP A 240 -5.79 -0.34 17.31
CA ASP A 240 -5.69 0.39 18.57
C ASP A 240 -5.40 1.89 18.34
N VAL A 241 -4.54 2.22 17.37
CA VAL A 241 -4.23 3.62 16.98
C VAL A 241 -5.47 4.28 16.37
N LEU A 242 -6.16 3.60 15.45
CA LEU A 242 -7.39 4.10 14.84
C LEU A 242 -8.51 4.30 15.88
N ASP A 243 -8.57 3.45 16.91
CA ASP A 243 -9.51 3.60 18.02
C ASP A 243 -9.22 4.89 18.81
N ARG A 244 -7.95 5.24 19.03
CA ARG A 244 -7.55 6.51 19.66
C ARG A 244 -7.91 7.73 18.81
N LEU A 245 -7.88 7.63 17.48
CA LEU A 245 -8.34 8.72 16.60
C LEU A 245 -9.85 9.00 16.69
N SER A 246 -10.64 8.13 17.34
CA SER A 246 -12.08 8.33 17.48
C SER A 246 -12.47 9.53 18.36
N ASP A 247 -11.56 10.01 19.21
CA ASP A 247 -11.74 11.21 20.03
C ASP A 247 -10.40 11.96 20.12
N PRO A 248 -10.19 13.16 19.53
CA PRO A 248 -11.19 14.19 19.16
C PRO A 248 -11.42 14.41 17.65
N GLU A 249 -10.82 13.60 16.76
CA GLU A 249 -10.84 13.87 15.30
C GLU A 249 -12.22 13.65 14.64
N GLY A 250 -13.18 13.07 15.38
CA GLY A 250 -14.55 12.87 14.92
C GLY A 250 -14.78 11.57 14.14
N TYR A 251 -13.80 10.67 14.13
CA TYR A 251 -13.99 9.30 13.66
C TYR A 251 -14.70 8.45 14.72
N MET A 252 -15.25 7.30 14.31
CA MET A 252 -15.73 6.27 15.24
C MET A 252 -14.68 5.18 15.39
N ALA A 253 -14.73 4.44 16.50
CA ALA A 253 -13.93 3.22 16.68
C ALA A 253 -14.03 2.28 15.44
N PRO A 254 -12.94 1.63 15.00
CA PRO A 254 -12.94 0.72 13.85
C PRO A 254 -14.03 -0.37 13.93
N GLY A 255 -14.21 -0.97 15.11
CA GLY A 255 -15.24 -1.98 15.34
C GLY A 255 -16.68 -1.47 15.18
N VAL A 256 -16.93 -0.15 15.28
CA VAL A 256 -18.24 0.45 14.98
C VAL A 256 -18.45 0.52 13.47
N TYR A 257 -17.47 1.00 12.71
CA TYR A 257 -17.54 1.01 11.24
C TYR A 257 -17.69 -0.40 10.68
N TYR A 258 -16.97 -1.37 11.22
CA TYR A 258 -17.08 -2.78 10.85
C TYR A 258 -18.51 -3.33 11.05
N ARG A 259 -19.11 -3.11 12.22
CA ARG A 259 -20.49 -3.57 12.51
C ARG A 259 -21.52 -2.91 11.60
N GLN A 260 -21.41 -1.60 11.38
CA GLN A 260 -22.30 -0.88 10.46
C GLN A 260 -22.16 -1.40 9.03
N TRP A 261 -20.92 -1.55 8.56
CA TRP A 261 -20.63 -2.08 7.24
C TRP A 261 -21.17 -3.50 7.06
N LEU A 262 -20.95 -4.41 8.02
CA LEU A 262 -21.49 -5.78 7.95
C LEU A 262 -23.02 -5.83 7.79
N GLY A 263 -23.74 -4.92 8.47
CA GLY A 263 -25.20 -4.82 8.37
C GLY A 263 -25.68 -4.41 6.99
N LEU A 264 -24.89 -3.61 6.26
CA LEU A 264 -25.26 -3.07 4.95
C LEU A 264 -24.90 -4.00 3.78
N THR A 265 -24.01 -4.97 3.99
CA THR A 265 -23.29 -5.64 2.88
C THR A 265 -23.65 -7.10 2.68
N THR A 266 -24.74 -7.55 3.30
CA THR A 266 -25.24 -8.94 3.22
C THR A 266 -25.36 -9.45 1.79
N ARG A 267 -25.77 -8.61 0.83
CA ARG A 267 -25.89 -9.00 -0.58
C ARG A 267 -24.52 -9.20 -1.26
N VAL A 268 -23.57 -8.32 -1.00
CA VAL A 268 -22.21 -8.42 -1.54
C VAL A 268 -21.52 -9.66 -0.97
N ARG A 269 -21.67 -9.90 0.34
CA ARG A 269 -21.13 -11.11 1.00
C ARG A 269 -21.68 -12.40 0.40
N ALA A 270 -22.99 -12.48 0.15
CA ALA A 270 -23.60 -13.65 -0.50
C ALA A 270 -23.03 -13.88 -1.91
N PHE A 271 -22.87 -12.82 -2.70
CA PHE A 271 -22.22 -12.91 -4.02
C PHE A 271 -20.77 -13.38 -3.91
N MET A 272 -19.98 -12.76 -3.02
CA MET A 272 -18.58 -13.07 -2.80
C MET A 272 -18.36 -14.51 -2.32
N SER A 273 -19.26 -15.05 -1.50
CA SER A 273 -19.23 -16.46 -1.09
C SER A 273 -19.29 -17.43 -2.26
N THR A 274 -19.92 -17.05 -3.39
CA THR A 274 -19.96 -17.90 -4.60
C THR A 274 -18.70 -17.80 -5.46
N LYS A 275 -17.81 -16.85 -5.16
CA LYS A 275 -16.64 -16.50 -5.98
C LYS A 275 -15.31 -16.70 -5.27
N ILE A 276 -15.31 -16.79 -3.93
CA ILE A 276 -14.09 -16.74 -3.11
C ILE A 276 -13.06 -17.78 -3.51
N ASP A 277 -13.46 -19.02 -3.77
CA ASP A 277 -12.52 -20.08 -4.15
C ASP A 277 -11.80 -19.76 -5.46
N GLY A 278 -12.54 -19.23 -6.44
CA GLY A 278 -11.98 -18.80 -7.72
C GLY A 278 -11.03 -17.62 -7.55
N LEU A 279 -11.39 -16.64 -6.73
CA LEU A 279 -10.59 -15.44 -6.48
C LEU A 279 -9.30 -15.76 -5.72
N VAL A 280 -9.37 -16.59 -4.68
CA VAL A 280 -8.20 -17.05 -3.93
C VAL A 280 -7.27 -17.87 -4.83
N GLN A 281 -7.84 -18.76 -5.65
CA GLN A 281 -7.06 -19.55 -6.60
C GLN A 281 -6.40 -18.65 -7.66
N GLU A 282 -7.10 -17.63 -8.17
CA GLU A 282 -6.57 -16.67 -9.13
C GLU A 282 -5.42 -15.83 -8.53
N TRP A 283 -5.58 -15.33 -7.31
CA TRP A 283 -4.49 -14.64 -6.60
C TRP A 283 -3.26 -15.52 -6.46
N PHE A 284 -3.45 -16.76 -6.00
CA PHE A 284 -2.36 -17.72 -5.86
C PHE A 284 -1.63 -17.99 -7.19
N LEU A 285 -2.39 -18.25 -8.26
CA LEU A 285 -1.83 -18.50 -9.58
C LEU A 285 -1.09 -17.27 -10.13
N ARG A 286 -1.61 -16.07 -9.88
CA ARG A 286 -0.97 -14.81 -10.26
C ARG A 286 0.40 -14.66 -9.58
N ASP A 287 0.46 -14.81 -8.26
CA ASP A 287 1.72 -14.64 -7.52
C ASP A 287 2.77 -15.67 -7.97
N GLU A 288 2.36 -16.92 -8.21
CA GLU A 288 3.24 -17.98 -8.72
C GLU A 288 3.70 -17.71 -10.17
N ARG A 289 2.77 -17.30 -11.05
CA ARG A 289 3.10 -16.93 -12.44
C ARG A 289 4.11 -15.80 -12.48
N ASP A 290 3.85 -14.73 -11.73
CA ASP A 290 4.71 -13.55 -11.73
C ASP A 290 6.11 -13.88 -11.19
N TYR A 291 6.20 -14.77 -10.18
CA TYR A 291 7.47 -15.33 -9.73
C TYR A 291 8.22 -16.07 -10.85
N ARG A 292 7.55 -17.01 -11.54
CA ARG A 292 8.16 -17.79 -12.64
C ARG A 292 8.61 -16.91 -13.80
N ILE A 293 7.82 -15.89 -14.16
CA ILE A 293 8.19 -14.90 -15.17
C ILE A 293 9.45 -14.13 -14.74
N ARG A 294 9.53 -13.64 -13.50
CA ARG A 294 10.74 -12.94 -12.99
C ARG A 294 11.97 -13.83 -13.05
N GLN A 295 11.85 -15.11 -12.67
CA GLN A 295 12.96 -16.07 -12.78
C GLN A 295 13.42 -16.26 -14.23
N LYS A 296 12.47 -16.45 -15.16
CA LYS A 296 12.75 -16.59 -16.59
C LYS A 296 13.47 -15.35 -17.17
N LEU A 297 13.03 -14.16 -16.80
CA LEU A 297 13.66 -12.90 -17.22
C LEU A 297 15.11 -12.78 -16.71
N ARG A 298 15.36 -13.15 -15.45
CA ARG A 298 16.71 -13.17 -14.88
C ARG A 298 17.62 -14.18 -15.59
N GLN A 299 17.12 -15.39 -15.82
CA GLN A 299 17.89 -16.46 -16.48
C GLN A 299 18.24 -16.12 -17.93
N THR A 300 17.35 -15.42 -18.64
CA THR A 300 17.59 -14.98 -20.01
C THR A 300 18.45 -13.70 -20.11
N GLY A 301 18.80 -13.09 -18.97
CA GLY A 301 19.53 -11.82 -18.93
C GLY A 301 18.76 -10.68 -19.60
N SER A 302 17.42 -10.71 -19.53
CA SER A 302 16.59 -9.68 -20.16
C SER A 302 16.71 -8.36 -19.41
N ASP A 303 16.86 -7.25 -20.14
CA ASP A 303 16.74 -5.89 -19.57
C ASP A 303 15.29 -5.55 -19.17
N ARG A 304 14.32 -6.44 -19.46
CA ARG A 304 12.91 -6.22 -19.15
C ARG A 304 12.60 -6.65 -17.72
N ILE A 305 11.74 -5.88 -17.05
CA ILE A 305 11.39 -6.05 -15.64
C ILE A 305 9.88 -6.25 -15.50
N LEU A 306 9.48 -7.24 -14.68
CA LEU A 306 8.11 -7.40 -14.22
C LEU A 306 8.00 -6.84 -12.79
N TYR A 307 7.15 -5.82 -12.61
CA TYR A 307 6.97 -5.16 -11.32
C TYR A 307 5.93 -5.88 -10.45
N ASP A 308 6.09 -5.81 -9.13
CA ASP A 308 5.11 -6.20 -8.11
C ASP A 308 4.16 -5.01 -7.83
N ILE A 309 3.24 -4.75 -8.75
CA ILE A 309 2.26 -3.66 -8.66
C ILE A 309 0.84 -4.18 -8.98
N PRO A 310 -0.23 -3.45 -8.63
CA PRO A 310 -1.60 -3.79 -9.02
C PRO A 310 -1.77 -3.87 -10.54
N GLU A 311 -2.74 -4.67 -11.00
CA GLU A 311 -2.92 -4.89 -12.45
C GLU A 311 -3.36 -3.65 -13.22
N GLU A 312 -4.07 -2.75 -12.55
CA GLU A 312 -4.58 -1.52 -13.14
C GLU A 312 -3.56 -0.39 -13.10
N GLU A 313 -2.46 -0.55 -12.36
CA GLU A 313 -1.44 0.49 -12.22
C GLU A 313 -0.46 0.51 -13.42
N PHE A 314 -0.07 1.72 -13.81
CA PHE A 314 0.98 1.92 -14.80
C PHE A 314 2.34 1.52 -14.22
N GLY A 315 3.26 1.10 -15.11
CA GLY A 315 4.64 0.84 -14.70
C GLY A 315 5.23 2.06 -13.98
N PRO A 316 5.86 1.89 -12.80
CA PRO A 316 6.28 3.00 -11.96
C PRO A 316 7.44 3.74 -12.62
N LEU A 317 7.15 4.79 -13.38
CA LEU A 317 8.16 5.54 -14.13
C LEU A 317 9.28 6.06 -13.23
N TYR A 318 8.98 6.39 -11.98
CA TYR A 318 9.98 6.87 -11.02
C TYR A 318 11.04 5.82 -10.67
N ILE A 319 10.88 4.54 -11.01
CA ILE A 319 11.79 3.45 -10.60
C ILE A 319 13.22 3.63 -11.14
N GLU A 320 13.35 4.30 -12.29
CA GLU A 320 14.61 4.64 -12.93
C GLU A 320 15.19 5.97 -12.44
N SER A 321 14.50 6.67 -11.51
CA SER A 321 15.03 7.86 -10.85
C SER A 321 16.33 7.55 -10.14
N ARG A 322 17.30 8.47 -10.23
CA ARG A 322 18.59 8.33 -9.52
C ARG A 322 18.45 8.46 -8.00
N PHE A 323 17.30 8.94 -7.53
CA PHE A 323 16.99 9.07 -6.11
C PHE A 323 16.43 7.78 -5.50
N ILE A 324 16.03 6.81 -6.33
CA ILE A 324 15.60 5.50 -5.88
C ILE A 324 16.82 4.64 -5.55
N LEU A 325 16.86 4.14 -4.31
CA LEU A 325 17.92 3.23 -3.89
C LEU A 325 17.79 1.87 -4.60
N PRO A 326 18.89 1.16 -4.87
CA PRO A 326 18.84 -0.16 -5.49
C PRO A 326 17.95 -1.16 -4.74
N GLY A 327 17.96 -1.12 -3.40
CA GLY A 327 17.10 -1.96 -2.59
C GLY A 327 15.61 -1.64 -2.77
N MET A 328 15.24 -0.36 -2.86
CA MET A 328 13.85 0.04 -3.13
C MET A 328 13.42 -0.47 -4.50
N ARG A 329 14.27 -0.31 -5.52
CA ARG A 329 14.00 -0.87 -6.84
C ARG A 329 13.76 -2.38 -6.79
N ALA A 330 14.62 -3.11 -6.10
CA ALA A 330 14.51 -4.56 -5.95
C ALA A 330 13.17 -5.00 -5.31
N ILE A 331 12.60 -4.21 -4.39
CA ILE A 331 11.27 -4.46 -3.82
C ILE A 331 10.20 -4.40 -4.90
N VAL A 332 10.13 -3.29 -5.65
CA VAL A 332 9.13 -3.09 -6.71
C VAL A 332 9.34 -4.03 -7.89
N CYS A 333 10.56 -4.50 -8.14
CA CYS A 333 10.83 -5.57 -9.10
C CYS A 333 10.43 -6.97 -8.60
N GLY A 334 10.01 -7.11 -7.33
CA GLY A 334 9.70 -8.40 -6.73
C GLY A 334 10.93 -9.30 -6.59
N ASP A 335 12.12 -8.73 -6.40
CA ASP A 335 13.38 -9.50 -6.36
C ASP A 335 13.51 -10.41 -5.16
N TYR A 336 12.86 -10.05 -4.08
CA TYR A 336 12.87 -10.80 -2.83
C TYR A 336 11.72 -11.82 -2.74
N LEU A 337 10.72 -11.73 -3.64
CA LEU A 337 9.54 -12.60 -3.61
C LEU A 337 9.94 -14.05 -3.92
N THR A 338 9.39 -14.97 -3.12
CA THR A 338 9.67 -16.41 -3.21
C THR A 338 8.51 -17.14 -3.86
N ALA A 339 8.79 -18.32 -4.44
CA ALA A 339 7.76 -19.21 -4.97
C ALA A 339 6.76 -19.59 -3.86
N LEU A 340 5.48 -19.67 -4.22
CA LEU A 340 4.44 -20.25 -3.35
C LEU A 340 4.36 -21.77 -3.54
N CYS A 341 4.79 -22.25 -4.71
CA CYS A 341 4.93 -23.66 -5.02
C CYS A 341 6.39 -24.08 -4.89
N PRO A 342 6.73 -25.06 -4.03
CA PRO A 342 8.05 -25.68 -4.15
C PRO A 342 8.16 -26.34 -5.54
N PRO A 343 9.34 -26.27 -6.20
CA PRO A 343 9.55 -26.96 -7.47
C PRO A 343 9.31 -28.46 -7.28
N ARG A 344 8.80 -29.14 -8.31
CA ARG A 344 8.73 -30.61 -8.31
C ARG A 344 10.15 -31.13 -8.05
N ASP A 345 10.31 -31.96 -7.02
CA ASP A 345 11.54 -32.74 -6.87
C ASP A 345 11.62 -33.69 -8.08
N GLU A 346 12.32 -33.28 -9.13
CA GLU A 346 12.57 -34.09 -10.33
C GLU A 346 13.39 -35.38 -10.00
N GLY A 347 13.73 -35.61 -8.73
CA GLY A 347 14.52 -36.75 -8.26
C GLY A 347 13.75 -37.83 -7.48
N ALA A 348 12.45 -37.68 -7.21
CA ALA A 348 11.74 -38.67 -6.39
C ALA A 348 11.23 -39.91 -7.16
N ASP A 349 11.08 -39.80 -8.49
CA ASP A 349 10.57 -40.89 -9.34
C ASP A 349 11.66 -41.77 -9.99
N SER A 350 12.94 -41.56 -9.68
CA SER A 350 14.03 -42.34 -10.27
C SER A 350 14.53 -43.52 -9.42
N MET A 351 13.84 -43.90 -8.35
CA MET A 351 14.32 -44.92 -7.40
C MET A 351 13.39 -46.12 -7.19
N GLU A 352 12.68 -46.56 -8.23
CA GLU A 352 12.11 -47.92 -8.26
C GLU A 352 12.28 -48.54 -9.65
N SER A 353 13.51 -48.89 -10.03
CA SER A 353 13.81 -49.96 -11.00
C SER A 353 15.32 -50.15 -11.15
N GLN A 354 15.93 -50.93 -10.25
CA GLN A 354 16.88 -51.98 -10.68
C GLN A 354 17.16 -52.97 -9.56
N SER A 355 16.87 -54.23 -9.92
CA SER A 355 16.99 -55.45 -9.16
C SER A 355 18.44 -55.89 -8.94
N THR A 356 18.70 -56.47 -7.77
CA THR A 356 19.49 -57.70 -7.51
C THR A 356 20.72 -57.97 -8.38
N VAL A 357 21.93 -57.95 -7.79
CA VAL A 357 22.83 -59.13 -7.71
C VAL A 357 23.76 -58.97 -6.51
N ASP A 358 23.88 -60.08 -5.80
CA ASP A 358 24.68 -60.42 -4.62
C ASP A 358 26.20 -60.14 -4.65
N ASP A 359 26.71 -60.14 -3.40
CA ASP A 359 27.91 -60.82 -2.90
C ASP A 359 29.23 -60.08 -2.61
N THR A 360 29.45 -59.94 -1.30
CA THR A 360 30.68 -60.26 -0.52
C THR A 360 31.96 -59.44 -0.73
N ASN A 361 32.46 -58.82 0.35
CA ASN A 361 33.58 -59.40 1.13
C ASN A 361 33.85 -58.68 2.46
N MET A 362 34.46 -59.44 3.37
CA MET A 362 34.65 -59.23 4.81
C MET A 362 35.91 -58.43 5.22
N THR A 363 35.96 -58.17 6.53
CA THR A 363 37.11 -57.99 7.46
C THR A 363 37.47 -56.55 7.84
N ALA A 364 37.92 -56.20 9.05
CA ALA A 364 37.82 -56.67 10.44
C ALA A 364 38.74 -55.72 11.28
N GLU A 365 38.51 -55.66 12.60
CA GLU A 365 39.36 -55.07 13.66
C GLU A 365 39.26 -53.54 13.87
N ALA A 366 38.55 -53.00 14.86
CA ALA A 366 38.56 -53.18 16.32
C ALA A 366 39.76 -52.55 17.06
N LYS A 367 39.49 -51.44 17.78
CA LYS A 367 40.06 -51.15 19.11
C LYS A 367 39.22 -50.13 19.91
N HIS A 368 38.40 -50.69 20.79
CA HIS A 368 38.02 -50.26 22.16
C HIS A 368 39.07 -49.35 22.85
N LEU A 369 38.76 -48.38 23.75
CA LEU A 369 37.99 -48.47 25.00
C LEU A 369 37.72 -47.09 25.67
N SER A 370 36.57 -47.01 26.37
CA SER A 370 36.22 -46.27 27.62
C SER A 370 36.16 -44.72 27.62
N SER A 371 35.19 -44.03 28.25
CA SER A 371 34.11 -44.42 29.18
C SER A 371 33.25 -43.19 29.54
N SER A 372 31.97 -43.43 29.88
CA SER A 372 31.13 -42.73 30.87
C SER A 372 30.84 -41.24 30.65
N ASP A 373 29.58 -40.87 30.41
CA ASP A 373 28.69 -40.53 31.53
C ASP A 373 27.22 -40.46 31.09
N GLU A 374 26.34 -40.89 31.99
CA GLU A 374 24.90 -41.03 31.79
C GLU A 374 24.14 -39.72 32.04
N GLY A 375 22.96 -39.62 31.43
CA GLY A 375 22.03 -38.52 31.66
C GLY A 375 20.76 -38.64 30.84
N GLU A 376 19.99 -39.70 31.09
CA GLU A 376 18.60 -39.84 30.66
C GLU A 376 17.73 -38.69 31.18
N LEU A 377 16.95 -38.05 30.31
CA LEU A 377 15.72 -37.37 30.71
C LEU A 377 14.58 -37.77 29.77
N SER A 378 13.76 -38.67 30.32
CA SER A 378 12.43 -39.09 29.88
C SER A 378 11.47 -37.90 29.89
N ILE A 379 10.84 -37.61 28.74
CA ILE A 379 9.68 -36.72 28.65
C ILE A 379 8.43 -37.60 28.73
N ARG A 380 7.73 -37.49 29.87
CA ARG A 380 6.38 -38.02 30.10
C ARG A 380 5.52 -36.93 30.74
N ASP A 381 4.31 -36.80 30.20
CA ASP A 381 3.04 -36.42 30.81
C ASP A 381 3.01 -35.26 31.83
N VAL A 382 2.37 -34.13 31.45
CA VAL A 382 1.62 -33.29 32.39
C VAL A 382 0.41 -32.61 31.68
N MET A 383 -0.77 -33.19 31.95
CA MET A 383 -2.06 -32.58 32.32
C MET A 383 -3.00 -31.93 31.27
N GLU A 384 -4.08 -32.68 31.03
CA GLU A 384 -5.48 -32.25 31.00
C GLU A 384 -5.79 -31.10 31.99
N LEU A 385 -6.57 -30.12 31.51
CA LEU A 385 -7.44 -29.29 32.35
C LEU A 385 -8.73 -29.03 31.57
N ASP A 386 -9.75 -29.80 31.94
CA ASP A 386 -11.16 -29.51 31.71
C ASP A 386 -11.55 -28.24 32.47
N GLU A 387 -12.22 -27.30 31.81
CA GLU A 387 -13.04 -26.31 32.50
C GLU A 387 -14.41 -26.22 31.82
N ASP A 388 -15.36 -26.90 32.46
CA ASP A 388 -16.79 -26.70 32.32
C ASP A 388 -17.13 -25.23 32.62
N THR A 389 -17.91 -24.58 31.74
CA THR A 389 -18.65 -23.39 32.14
C THR A 389 -20.03 -23.43 31.51
N GLU A 390 -20.95 -24.12 32.20
CA GLU A 390 -22.37 -23.85 32.07
C GLU A 390 -22.70 -22.53 32.79
N ALA A 391 -23.26 -21.59 32.04
CA ALA A 391 -23.99 -20.46 32.61
C ALA A 391 -25.29 -20.30 31.81
N ASP A 392 -26.32 -20.99 32.30
CA ASP A 392 -27.70 -20.53 32.23
C ASP A 392 -27.75 -19.13 32.88
N ASP A 393 -28.19 -18.11 32.15
CA ASP A 393 -28.89 -17.01 32.78
C ASP A 393 -30.07 -16.55 31.93
N LYS A 394 -31.24 -16.69 32.55
CA LYS A 394 -32.54 -16.24 32.07
C LYS A 394 -32.72 -14.84 32.65
N ASN A 395 -33.07 -13.86 31.81
CA ASN A 395 -33.93 -12.78 32.25
C ASN A 395 -34.90 -12.42 31.13
N ASP A 396 -36.16 -12.71 31.45
CA ASP A 396 -37.34 -12.05 30.93
C ASP A 396 -37.30 -10.56 31.32
N ASP A 397 -37.87 -9.70 30.47
CA ASP A 397 -38.87 -8.68 30.84
C ASP A 397 -38.87 -7.54 29.80
N ASP A 398 -39.97 -7.50 29.04
CA ASP A 398 -40.84 -6.36 28.78
C ASP A 398 -40.22 -4.95 28.79
N ASP A 399 -40.27 -4.26 27.64
CA ASP A 399 -40.94 -2.95 27.66
C ASP A 399 -41.55 -2.59 26.30
N ASP A 400 -42.77 -2.08 26.41
CA ASP A 400 -43.69 -1.66 25.39
C ASP A 400 -43.16 -0.42 24.63
N THR A 401 -43.45 -0.33 23.34
CA THR A 401 -43.89 0.96 22.75
C THR A 401 -44.54 0.72 21.38
N GLU A 402 -45.86 0.63 21.41
CA GLU A 402 -46.72 0.78 20.23
C GLU A 402 -46.73 2.23 19.73
N ASP A 403 -47.08 2.32 18.46
CA ASP A 403 -47.31 3.47 17.60
C ASP A 403 -48.24 4.55 18.19
N ASP A 404 -48.05 5.82 17.78
CA ASP A 404 -49.06 6.56 16.99
C ASP A 404 -48.66 8.03 16.75
N ASP A 405 -48.69 8.38 15.46
CA ASP A 405 -49.30 9.55 14.81
C ASP A 405 -49.01 11.01 15.25
N GLU A 406 -48.54 11.81 14.28
CA GLU A 406 -49.26 12.96 13.68
C GLU A 406 -48.31 14.08 13.18
N ALA A 407 -48.22 14.17 11.86
CA ALA A 407 -48.59 15.32 11.03
C ALA A 407 -48.22 16.77 11.45
N GLN A 408 -47.53 17.41 10.49
CA GLN A 408 -47.68 18.81 10.05
C GLN A 408 -47.15 19.95 10.93
N HIS A 409 -46.09 20.61 10.44
CA HIS A 409 -46.21 22.05 10.18
C HIS A 409 -45.20 22.56 9.14
N ASP A 410 -45.78 22.99 8.02
CA ASP A 410 -45.23 23.92 7.03
C ASP A 410 -44.86 25.25 7.70
N GLN A 411 -43.66 25.79 7.46
CA GLN A 411 -43.48 27.23 7.19
C GLN A 411 -42.08 27.60 6.70
N SER A 412 -42.09 28.12 5.49
CA SER A 412 -41.08 28.86 4.78
C SER A 412 -40.54 30.07 5.55
N ARG A 413 -39.21 30.24 5.54
CA ARG A 413 -38.57 31.56 5.68
C ARG A 413 -37.37 31.69 4.76
N GLU A 414 -37.69 32.24 3.60
CA GLU A 414 -36.77 32.85 2.65
C GLU A 414 -36.24 34.18 3.23
N ARG A 415 -34.97 34.49 2.94
CA ARG A 415 -34.37 35.83 2.67
C ARG A 415 -33.30 36.40 3.62
N ARG A 416 -32.16 36.68 2.94
CA ARG A 416 -31.20 37.81 3.07
C ARG A 416 -30.15 37.66 4.18
N SER A 417 -28.85 37.94 3.98
CA SER A 417 -28.07 38.60 2.93
C SER A 417 -26.58 38.40 3.29
N ALA A 418 -25.69 38.01 2.37
CA ALA A 418 -24.69 38.86 1.68
C ALA A 418 -23.81 39.77 2.57
N SER A 419 -22.48 39.53 2.55
CA SER A 419 -21.35 40.51 2.46
C SER A 419 -20.05 39.85 2.97
N ILE A 420 -19.11 39.40 2.12
CA ILE A 420 -17.99 40.13 1.45
C ILE A 420 -16.83 40.53 2.38
N ALA A 421 -15.66 39.90 2.14
CA ALA A 421 -14.31 40.49 1.87
C ALA A 421 -13.28 39.33 1.86
N SER A 422 -12.65 38.92 0.74
CA SER A 422 -11.64 39.57 -0.14
C SER A 422 -10.21 39.56 0.41
N PHE A 423 -9.24 39.53 -0.52
CA PHE A 423 -7.76 39.36 -0.46
C PHE A 423 -7.30 37.88 -0.44
N PHE A 424 -6.72 37.30 -1.50
CA PHE A 424 -5.66 37.80 -2.37
C PHE A 424 -5.95 37.62 -3.87
N SER A 425 -5.84 38.72 -4.62
CA SER A 425 -5.52 38.69 -6.05
C SER A 425 -4.03 38.41 -6.20
N ILE A 426 -3.66 37.24 -6.74
CA ILE A 426 -2.31 37.04 -7.28
C ILE A 426 -2.32 37.64 -8.68
N SER A 427 -1.82 38.87 -8.75
CA SER A 427 -1.44 39.55 -9.99
C SER A 427 -0.47 38.65 -10.75
N SER A 428 -0.81 38.31 -11.99
CA SER A 428 0.07 37.66 -12.94
C SER A 428 1.27 38.57 -13.25
N SER A 429 2.37 38.46 -12.50
CA SER A 429 3.59 39.19 -12.85
C SER A 429 4.25 38.50 -14.03
N THR A 430 4.36 39.20 -15.15
CA THR A 430 5.11 38.71 -16.32
C THR A 430 6.61 38.94 -16.10
N ARG A 431 7.46 38.14 -16.75
CA ARG A 431 8.93 38.18 -16.64
C ARG A 431 9.56 39.57 -16.85
N SER A 432 8.83 40.51 -17.44
CA SER A 432 9.24 41.90 -17.67
C SER A 432 9.19 42.82 -16.44
N GLU A 433 8.57 42.42 -15.33
CA GLU A 433 8.46 43.25 -14.10
C GLU A 433 9.67 43.15 -13.15
N TRP A 434 10.57 42.21 -13.41
CA TRP A 434 11.73 41.92 -12.55
C TRP A 434 13.01 42.33 -13.26
N GLU A 435 13.79 43.20 -12.63
CA GLU A 435 15.11 43.58 -13.12
C GLU A 435 16.22 42.99 -12.25
N TYR A 436 17.33 42.65 -12.92
CA TYR A 436 18.56 42.25 -12.24
C TYR A 436 19.15 43.47 -11.55
N ASN A 437 19.35 43.38 -10.24
CA ASN A 437 19.83 44.49 -9.43
C ASN A 437 21.38 44.42 -9.34
N ASP A 438 22.07 44.97 -10.33
CA ASP A 438 23.54 44.91 -10.43
C ASP A 438 24.25 45.85 -9.43
N ASP A 439 23.54 46.88 -8.94
CA ASP A 439 24.08 47.95 -8.10
C ASP A 439 23.66 47.88 -6.61
N GLY A 440 23.22 46.71 -6.13
CA GLY A 440 22.87 46.53 -4.71
C GLY A 440 24.12 46.45 -3.84
N ASP A 441 24.34 47.45 -2.97
CA ASP A 441 25.37 47.40 -1.93
C ASP A 441 25.33 46.04 -1.21
N ARG A 442 26.46 45.33 -1.23
CA ARG A 442 26.57 44.01 -0.58
C ARG A 442 26.28 44.17 0.91
N PRO A 443 25.40 43.34 1.50
CA PRO A 443 25.14 43.41 2.93
C PRO A 443 26.44 43.22 3.71
N THR A 444 26.67 44.10 4.69
CA THR A 444 27.83 44.02 5.58
C THR A 444 27.76 42.75 6.44
N TYR A 445 28.92 42.22 6.84
CA TYR A 445 29.04 40.93 7.53
C TYR A 445 28.24 40.84 8.84
N ASP A 446 27.86 41.97 9.45
CA ASP A 446 27.03 42.03 10.64
C ASP A 446 25.53 41.74 10.40
N ASP A 447 25.04 41.84 9.15
CA ASP A 447 23.65 41.52 8.79
C ASP A 447 23.41 40.01 8.55
N LEU A 448 24.47 39.21 8.56
CA LEU A 448 24.45 37.77 8.22
C LEU A 448 24.39 36.84 9.44
N LYS A 449 23.95 37.32 10.61
CA LYS A 449 23.75 36.42 11.76
C LYS A 449 22.50 35.54 11.51
N PRO A 450 22.64 34.20 11.52
CA PRO A 450 21.52 33.31 11.30
C PRO A 450 20.46 33.48 12.40
N ARG A 451 19.24 33.87 11.99
CA ARG A 451 18.05 33.82 12.84
C ARG A 451 17.48 32.41 12.76
N ARG A 452 17.26 31.76 13.90
CA ARG A 452 16.62 30.43 13.98
C ARG A 452 15.30 30.43 13.19
N GLY A 453 15.15 29.47 12.26
CA GLY A 453 13.91 29.22 11.53
C GLY A 453 13.86 29.71 10.08
N LEU A 454 14.94 30.24 9.51
CA LEU A 454 15.05 30.54 8.08
C LEU A 454 16.20 29.74 7.44
N PRO A 455 16.03 29.25 6.20
CA PRO A 455 17.08 28.53 5.48
C PRO A 455 18.31 29.40 5.23
N ASP A 456 19.49 28.78 5.24
CA ASP A 456 20.78 29.46 5.05
C ASP A 456 20.80 30.31 3.77
N PHE A 457 21.14 31.59 3.92
CA PHE A 457 21.27 32.53 2.82
C PHE A 457 22.57 32.25 2.07
N ASP A 458 22.49 31.73 0.84
CA ASP A 458 23.64 31.59 -0.05
C ASP A 458 23.99 32.95 -0.69
N PRO A 459 25.13 33.57 -0.34
CA PRO A 459 25.53 34.89 -0.86
C PRO A 459 25.86 34.88 -2.36
N ARG A 460 25.82 33.72 -3.02
CA ARG A 460 26.02 33.59 -4.47
C ARG A 460 24.72 33.60 -5.28
N ARG A 461 23.55 33.63 -4.62
CA ARG A 461 22.26 33.73 -5.34
C ARG A 461 21.96 35.18 -5.74
N PRO A 462 21.59 35.44 -7.01
CA PRO A 462 21.23 36.78 -7.46
C PRO A 462 19.91 37.24 -6.83
N VAL A 463 19.88 38.47 -6.33
CA VAL A 463 18.70 39.10 -5.72
C VAL A 463 17.95 39.89 -6.80
N PHE A 464 16.70 39.53 -7.04
CA PHE A 464 15.83 40.25 -7.97
C PHE A 464 14.99 41.29 -7.22
N ARG A 465 14.86 42.50 -7.77
CA ARG A 465 13.92 43.52 -7.27
C ARG A 465 12.85 43.79 -8.31
N ARG A 466 11.64 44.09 -7.83
CA ARG A 466 10.54 44.55 -8.68
C ARG A 466 10.80 46.00 -9.10
N ARG A 467 10.67 46.33 -10.39
CA ARG A 467 10.75 47.72 -10.86
C ARG A 467 9.69 48.55 -10.17
N ARG A 468 10.07 49.72 -9.61
CA ARG A 468 9.10 50.74 -9.21
C ARG A 468 8.87 51.65 -10.41
N ASP A 469 7.63 51.76 -10.84
CA ASP A 469 7.23 52.71 -11.87
C ASP A 469 7.43 54.13 -11.35
N LEU A 470 8.38 54.85 -11.94
CA LEU A 470 8.62 56.27 -11.71
C LEU A 470 8.07 57.06 -12.89
N GLU A 471 6.77 57.31 -12.90
CA GLU A 471 6.18 58.36 -13.74
C GLU A 471 5.04 59.07 -12.98
N GLN A 472 5.36 60.21 -12.38
CA GLN A 472 4.42 61.31 -12.22
C GLN A 472 5.14 62.59 -12.63
N VAL A 473 4.99 62.92 -13.92
CA VAL A 473 5.24 64.25 -14.47
C VAL A 473 4.00 65.07 -14.14
N ASP A 474 4.08 65.90 -13.10
CA ASP A 474 3.05 66.91 -12.82
C ASP A 474 3.20 68.07 -13.79
N ASN A 475 2.30 68.07 -14.78
CA ASN A 475 2.08 69.12 -15.74
C ASN A 475 0.87 69.96 -15.24
N SER A 476 1.11 70.94 -14.36
CA SER A 476 0.08 71.89 -13.95
C SER A 476 0.08 73.10 -14.88
N GLY A 477 -0.83 73.06 -15.86
CA GLY A 477 -1.19 74.18 -16.70
C GLY A 477 -2.12 75.15 -15.96
N ASN A 478 -1.71 76.41 -15.91
CA ASN A 478 -2.51 77.58 -15.55
C ASN A 478 -3.62 77.83 -16.58
N PRO A 479 -4.86 78.17 -16.17
CA PRO A 479 -5.79 78.93 -17.01
C PRO A 479 -5.82 80.41 -16.60
N ASP A 480 -5.91 81.26 -17.62
CA ASP A 480 -5.95 82.72 -17.61
C ASP A 480 -6.98 83.36 -16.66
N GLU A 481 -6.56 84.46 -16.04
CA GLU A 481 -7.41 85.63 -15.77
C GLU A 481 -6.84 86.82 -16.56
N THR A 482 -7.66 87.38 -17.45
CA THR A 482 -7.54 88.76 -17.94
C THR A 482 -8.85 89.48 -17.63
N GLU A 483 -8.71 90.71 -17.12
CA GLU A 483 -9.69 91.81 -17.01
C GLU A 483 -11.06 91.58 -16.35
#